data_AF-A0A6A0H754-F1
#
_entry.id   AF-A0A6A0H754-F1
#
_cell.length_a   1.000
_cell.length_b   1.000
_cell.length_c   1.000
_cell.angle_alpha   90.00
_cell.angle_beta   90.00
_cell.angle_gamma   90.00
#
_symmetry.space_group_name_H-M   'P 1'
#
loop_
_entity.id
_entity.type
_entity.pdbx_description
1 polymer ?
#
loop_
_entity_poly.entity_id
_entity_poly.type
_entity_poly.pdbx_seq_one_letter_code
_entity_poly.pdbx_strand_id
1 'polypeptide(L)'
;MVSFPMNIRMMAKYYTRIKLDRMAELLDLAPKECEEFLCQLVVGGTIIARTDRLEGVVSFGTPPEHSARLNSWAASLHSLMALVNRTTHLINKEQMVHTHLLPGSMKALVPMDE
;
A
#
# COMPACT_ATOMS: atom_id res chain seq x y z
N MET A 1 26.28 3.10 -12.53
CA MET A 1 26.56 3.16 -11.08
C MET A 1 25.28 3.59 -10.39
N VAL A 2 24.44 2.64 -9.98
CA VAL A 2 23.17 2.93 -9.29
C VAL A 2 23.53 3.52 -7.93
N SER A 3 23.09 4.75 -7.67
CA SER A 3 23.50 5.50 -6.49
C SER A 3 23.03 4.79 -5.22
N PHE A 4 23.98 4.35 -4.38
CA PHE A 4 23.77 3.75 -3.06
C PHE A 4 22.64 4.36 -2.21
N PRO A 5 22.47 5.69 -2.12
CA PRO A 5 21.39 6.33 -1.38
C PRO A 5 19.98 6.03 -1.93
N MET A 6 19.89 5.66 -3.21
CA MET A 6 18.62 5.31 -3.84
C MET A 6 18.17 3.90 -3.44
N ASN A 7 19.12 2.96 -3.28
CA ASN A 7 18.81 1.59 -2.90
C ASN A 7 18.17 1.54 -1.51
N ILE A 8 18.76 2.20 -0.53
CA ILE A 8 18.22 2.26 0.83
C ILE A 8 16.87 2.98 0.91
N ARG A 9 16.64 3.98 0.04
CA ARG A 9 15.35 4.66 -0.07
C ARG A 9 14.27 3.77 -0.70
N MET A 10 14.63 2.92 -1.66
CA MET A 10 13.73 1.86 -2.13
C MET A 10 13.45 0.87 -1.01
N MET A 11 14.48 0.43 -0.28
CA MET A 11 14.30 -0.52 0.82
C MET A 11 13.32 0.01 1.87
N ALA A 12 13.45 1.28 2.25
CA ALA A 12 12.56 1.94 3.21
C ALA A 12 11.09 2.04 2.74
N LYS A 13 10.82 1.97 1.43
CA LYS A 13 9.45 1.97 0.89
C LYS A 13 8.83 0.58 0.85
N TYR A 14 9.63 -0.45 0.56
CA TYR A 14 9.12 -1.80 0.30
C TYR A 14 9.24 -2.74 1.50
N TYR A 15 10.19 -2.51 2.39
CA TYR A 15 10.39 -3.33 3.58
C TYR A 15 9.91 -2.58 4.82
N THR A 16 9.13 -3.26 5.65
CA THR A 16 8.76 -2.79 6.99
C THR A 16 9.81 -3.19 8.03
N ARG A 17 10.42 -4.36 7.87
CA ARG A 17 11.46 -4.90 8.74
C ARG A 17 12.43 -5.76 7.93
N ILE A 18 13.74 -5.59 8.14
CA ILE A 18 14.79 -6.36 7.48
C ILE A 18 15.93 -6.66 8.48
N LYS A 19 16.61 -7.79 8.30
CA LYS A 19 17.85 -8.08 9.05
C LYS A 19 19.01 -7.29 8.47
N LEU A 20 19.90 -6.82 9.34
CA LEU A 20 21.05 -6.01 8.98
C LEU A 20 22.02 -6.78 8.09
N ASP A 21 22.23 -8.08 8.32
CA ASP A 21 23.05 -8.94 7.47
C ASP A 21 22.52 -9.01 6.02
N ARG A 22 21.20 -9.20 5.87
CA ARG A 22 20.59 -9.27 4.54
C ARG A 22 20.62 -7.92 3.82
N MET A 23 20.51 -6.84 4.59
CA MET A 23 20.63 -5.49 4.07
C MET A 23 22.06 -5.19 3.61
N ALA A 24 23.06 -5.64 4.35
CA ALA A 24 24.48 -5.53 4.01
C ALA A 24 24.81 -6.27 2.71
N GLU A 25 24.27 -7.48 2.52
CA GLU A 25 24.37 -8.23 1.26
C GLU A 25 23.73 -7.49 0.08
N LEU A 26 22.57 -6.86 0.26
CA LEU A 26 21.86 -6.13 -0.80
C LEU A 26 22.56 -4.81 -1.18
N LEU A 27 23.44 -4.34 -0.31
CA LEU A 27 24.24 -3.13 -0.49
C LEU A 27 25.70 -3.49 -0.84
N ASP A 28 26.12 -4.76 -0.84
CA ASP A 28 27.53 -5.16 -0.97
C ASP A 28 28.47 -4.41 0.01
N LEU A 29 28.01 -4.17 1.25
CA LEU A 29 28.78 -3.53 2.32
C LEU A 29 29.01 -4.48 3.50
N ALA A 30 30.00 -4.17 4.35
CA ALA A 30 30.10 -4.81 5.65
C ALA A 30 28.92 -4.39 6.55
N PRO A 31 28.45 -5.25 7.47
CA PRO A 31 27.31 -4.93 8.35
C PRO A 31 27.58 -3.70 9.22
N LYS A 32 28.81 -3.52 9.71
CA LYS A 32 29.18 -2.31 10.47
C LYS A 32 29.08 -1.03 9.65
N GLU A 33 29.58 -1.05 8.42
CA GLU A 33 29.54 0.10 7.53
C GLU A 33 28.11 0.43 7.12
N CYS A 34 27.31 -0.59 6.80
CA CYS A 34 25.89 -0.45 6.49
C CYS A 34 25.13 0.26 7.61
N GLU A 35 25.41 -0.09 8.87
CA GLU A 35 24.80 0.55 10.03
C GLU A 35 25.19 2.03 10.14
N GLU A 36 26.46 2.34 9.96
CA GLU A 36 27.00 3.69 10.08
C GLU A 36 26.44 4.61 8.99
N PHE A 37 26.35 4.11 7.75
CA PHE A 37 25.67 4.80 6.65
C PHE A 37 24.18 5.00 6.93
N LEU A 38 23.50 3.99 7.50
CA LEU A 38 22.10 4.12 7.87
C LEU A 38 21.91 5.18 8.96
N CYS A 39 22.79 5.24 9.95
CA CYS A 39 22.76 6.26 10.99
C CYS A 39 22.91 7.67 10.40
N GLN A 40 23.85 7.87 9.48
CA GLN A 40 24.03 9.16 8.80
C GLN A 40 22.77 9.58 8.03
N LEU A 41 22.10 8.64 7.36
CA LEU A 41 20.88 8.92 6.60
C LEU A 41 19.66 9.20 7.48
N VAL A 42 19.57 8.57 8.66
CA VAL A 42 18.53 8.83 9.66
C VAL A 42 18.75 10.18 10.32
N VAL A 43 19.99 10.51 10.71
CA VAL A 43 20.36 11.82 11.27
C VAL A 43 20.15 12.93 10.25
N GLY A 44 20.46 12.67 8.99
CA GLY A 44 20.19 13.58 7.87
C GLY A 44 18.71 13.69 7.48
N GLY A 45 17.80 12.98 8.15
CA GLY A 45 16.36 13.05 7.93
C GLY A 45 15.88 12.51 6.57
N THR A 46 16.74 11.80 5.82
CA THR A 46 16.40 11.27 4.50
C THR A 46 15.48 10.06 4.60
N ILE A 47 15.63 9.27 5.67
CA ILE A 47 14.81 8.09 5.98
C ILE A 47 14.45 8.07 7.46
N ILE A 48 13.26 7.54 7.78
CA ILE A 48 12.84 7.26 9.15
C ILE A 48 13.01 5.76 9.36
N ALA A 49 13.97 5.38 10.17
CA ALA A 49 14.25 3.99 10.52
C ALA A 49 14.66 3.87 11.99
N ARG A 50 14.40 2.72 12.59
CA ARG A 50 14.86 2.34 13.92
C ARG A 50 15.62 1.02 13.84
N THR A 51 16.84 1.03 14.35
CA THR A 51 17.75 -0.13 14.36
C THR A 51 17.76 -0.76 15.75
N ASP A 52 17.50 -2.05 15.83
CA ASP A 52 17.77 -2.88 17.01
C ASP A 52 19.14 -3.57 16.82
N ARG A 53 20.13 -3.14 17.60
CA ARG A 53 21.52 -3.64 17.49
C ARG A 53 21.71 -5.03 18.10
N LEU A 54 20.89 -5.42 19.08
CA LEU A 54 21.02 -6.72 19.75
C LEU A 54 20.44 -7.83 18.88
N GLU A 55 19.28 -7.57 18.26
CA GLU A 55 18.64 -8.51 17.33
C GLU A 55 19.17 -8.39 15.90
N GLY A 56 19.89 -7.32 15.57
CA GLY A 56 20.38 -7.06 14.21
C GLY A 56 19.25 -6.77 13.22
N VAL A 57 18.19 -6.10 13.67
CA VAL A 57 16.97 -5.87 12.88
C VAL A 57 16.74 -4.38 12.69
N VAL A 58 16.55 -3.98 11.43
CA VAL A 58 16.17 -2.62 11.05
C VAL A 58 14.67 -2.60 10.76
N SER A 59 13.95 -1.69 11.41
CA SER A 59 12.55 -1.40 11.15
C SER A 59 12.42 -0.06 10.46
N PHE A 60 11.74 -0.04 9.31
CA PHE A 60 11.51 1.18 8.55
C PHE A 60 10.13 1.76 8.86
N GLY A 61 10.07 3.08 8.92
CA GLY A 61 8.85 3.82 9.22
C GLY A 61 8.49 3.84 10.71
N THR A 62 7.38 4.52 10.99
CA THR A 62 6.81 4.62 12.33
C THR A 62 5.68 3.60 12.44
N PRO A 63 5.60 2.80 13.52
CA PRO A 63 4.44 1.95 13.73
C PRO A 63 3.18 2.81 13.72
N PRO A 64 2.21 2.53 12.82
CA PRO A 64 1.01 3.35 12.71
C PRO A 64 0.21 3.24 14.00
N GLU A 65 -0.31 4.37 14.45
CA GLU A 65 -1.23 4.42 15.58
C GLU A 65 -2.46 3.52 15.29
N HIS A 66 -2.99 2.88 16.33
CA HIS A 66 -4.16 2.01 16.20
C HIS A 66 -5.35 2.72 15.53
N SER A 67 -5.55 4.00 15.86
CA SER A 67 -6.55 4.88 15.23
C SER A 67 -6.31 5.05 13.73
N ALA A 68 -5.07 5.32 13.31
CA ALA A 68 -4.69 5.47 11.91
C ALA A 68 -4.93 4.18 11.10
N ARG A 69 -4.66 3.01 11.70
CA ARG A 69 -4.96 1.71 11.07
C ARG A 69 -6.46 1.54 10.84
N LEU A 70 -7.29 1.85 11.84
CA LEU A 70 -8.75 1.77 11.73
C LEU A 70 -9.29 2.74 10.68
N ASN A 71 -8.76 3.97 10.63
CA ASN A 71 -9.14 4.95 9.61
C ASN A 71 -8.79 4.49 8.20
N SER A 72 -7.61 3.91 7.98
CA SER A 72 -7.23 3.34 6.68
C SER A 72 -8.14 2.20 6.27
N TRP A 73 -8.56 1.36 7.22
CA TRP A 73 -9.50 0.27 6.97
C TRP A 73 -10.90 0.80 6.62
N ALA A 74 -11.42 1.77 7.37
CA ALA A 74 -12.70 2.41 7.08
C ALA A 74 -12.71 3.09 5.70
N ALA A 75 -11.62 3.76 5.32
CA ALA A 75 -11.46 4.34 4.00
C ALA A 75 -11.48 3.28 2.88
N SER A 76 -10.83 2.14 3.10
CA SER A 76 -10.83 1.01 2.16
C SER A 76 -12.24 0.42 1.96
N LEU A 77 -13.02 0.30 3.04
CA LEU A 77 -14.42 -0.12 2.96
C LEU A 77 -15.28 0.87 2.18
N HIS A 78 -15.08 2.16 2.39
CA HIS A 78 -15.79 3.18 1.63
C HIS A 78 -15.47 3.11 0.14
N SER A 79 -14.20 2.93 -0.23
CA SER A 79 -13.79 2.73 -1.63
C SER A 79 -14.39 1.47 -2.24
N LEU A 80 -14.48 0.37 -1.48
CA LEU A 80 -15.12 -0.87 -1.91
C LEU A 80 -16.61 -0.65 -2.19
N MET A 81 -17.33 -0.04 -1.25
CA MET A 81 -18.77 0.22 -1.41
C MET A 81 -19.04 1.15 -2.60
N ALA A 82 -18.22 2.18 -2.78
CA ALA A 82 -18.30 3.07 -3.93
C ALA A 82 -18.09 2.33 -5.26
N LEU A 83 -17.16 1.37 -5.30
CA LEU A 83 -16.91 0.54 -6.48
C LEU A 83 -18.08 -0.41 -6.78
N VAL A 84 -18.66 -1.03 -5.74
CA VAL A 84 -19.84 -1.88 -5.88
C VAL A 84 -21.02 -1.08 -6.42
N ASN A 85 -21.33 0.08 -5.83
CA ASN A 85 -22.41 0.95 -6.29
C ASN A 85 -22.22 1.41 -7.74
N ARG A 86 -20.99 1.81 -8.11
CA ARG A 86 -20.67 2.18 -9.48
C ARG A 86 -20.88 1.01 -10.44
N THR A 87 -20.42 -0.18 -10.08
CA THR A 87 -20.58 -1.39 -10.91
C THR A 87 -22.05 -1.73 -11.09
N THR A 88 -22.86 -1.73 -10.01
CA THR A 88 -24.31 -1.95 -10.08
C THR A 88 -25.00 -0.92 -10.97
N HIS A 89 -24.66 0.35 -10.83
CA HIS A 89 -25.21 1.41 -11.67
C HIS A 89 -24.88 1.22 -13.15
N LEU A 90 -23.64 0.84 -13.47
CA LEU A 90 -23.22 0.53 -14.84
C LEU A 90 -23.96 -0.67 -15.42
N ILE A 91 -24.14 -1.74 -14.65
CA ILE A 91 -24.91 -2.93 -15.08
C ILE A 91 -26.35 -2.53 -15.40
N ASN A 92 -27.02 -1.79 -14.52
CA ASN A 92 -28.40 -1.35 -14.74
C ASN A 92 -28.51 -0.46 -15.98
N LYS A 93 -27.54 0.44 -16.19
CA LYS A 93 -27.48 1.29 -17.38
C LYS A 93 -27.36 0.46 -18.66
N GLU A 94 -26.46 -0.52 -18.70
CA GLU A 94 -26.30 -1.40 -19.86
C GLU A 94 -27.54 -2.25 -20.11
N GLN A 95 -28.20 -2.77 -19.06
CA GLN A 95 -29.46 -3.49 -19.18
C GLN A 95 -30.57 -2.63 -19.79
N MET A 96 -30.68 -1.36 -19.40
CA MET A 96 -31.65 -0.42 -19.98
C MET A 96 -31.39 -0.15 -21.46
N VAL A 97 -30.13 0.05 -21.84
CA VAL A 97 -29.73 0.26 -23.25
C VAL A 97 -30.02 -0.99 -24.09
N HIS A 98 -29.64 -2.17 -23.60
CA HIS A 98 -29.88 -3.43 -24.29
C HIS A 98 -31.37 -3.73 -24.48
N THR A 99 -32.18 -3.47 -23.45
CA THR A 99 -33.65 -3.64 -23.49
C THR A 99 -34.30 -2.65 -24.46
N HIS A 100 -33.77 -1.44 -24.59
CA HIS A 100 -34.29 -0.44 -25.53
C HIS A 100 -33.90 -0.71 -26.99
N LEU A 101 -32.73 -1.33 -27.23
CA LEU A 101 -32.24 -1.65 -28.57
C LEU A 101 -32.79 -2.97 -29.14
N LEU A 102 -33.32 -3.87 -28.30
CA LEU A 102 -34.05 -5.07 -28.73
C LEU A 102 -35.56 -4.83 -28.61
N PRO A 103 -36.28 -4.49 -29.70
CA PRO A 103 -37.73 -4.32 -29.66
C PRO A 103 -38.38 -5.70 -29.57
N GLY A 104 -38.49 -6.28 -28.38
CA GLY A 104 -39.06 -7.63 -28.27
C GLY A 104 -39.30 -8.24 -26.89
N SER A 105 -38.85 -7.65 -25.78
CA SER A 105 -39.18 -8.21 -24.46
C SER A 105 -39.32 -7.12 -23.41
N MET A 106 -40.48 -6.46 -23.43
CA MET A 106 -41.00 -5.71 -22.29
C MET A 106 -41.41 -6.72 -21.21
N LYS A 107 -40.43 -7.35 -20.54
CA LYS A 107 -40.71 -8.28 -19.43
C LYS A 107 -40.45 -7.57 -18.10
N ALA A 108 -41.57 -7.11 -17.54
CA ALA A 108 -41.85 -6.74 -16.16
C ALA A 108 -40.70 -6.09 -15.37
N LEU A 109 -40.77 -4.76 -15.26
CA LEU A 109 -40.26 -4.07 -14.08
C LEU A 109 -40.80 -4.78 -12.83
N VAL A 110 -39.92 -5.41 -12.05
CA VAL A 110 -40.22 -5.71 -10.65
C VAL A 110 -40.18 -4.37 -9.93
N PRO A 111 -41.25 -3.96 -9.22
CA PRO A 111 -41.23 -2.74 -8.44
C PRO A 111 -40.13 -2.84 -7.38
N MET A 112 -39.32 -1.78 -7.28
CA MET A 112 -38.50 -1.55 -6.10
C MET A 112 -39.45 -1.22 -4.94
N ASP A 113 -39.70 -2.19 -4.07
CA ASP A 113 -40.27 -1.97 -2.74
C ASP A 113 -39.21 -1.29 -1.85
N GLU A 114 -39.71 -0.48 -0.91
CA GLU A 114 -39.05 0.53 -0.06
C GLU A 114 -37.83 0.06 0.77
#